data_AF-A0AAD2A3R7-F1
#
_entry.id   AF-A0AAD2A3R7-F1
#
_cell.length_a   1.000
_cell.length_b   1.000
_cell.length_c   1.000
_cell.angle_alpha   90.00
_cell.angle_beta   90.00
_cell.angle_gamma   90.00
#
_symmetry.space_group_name_H-M   'P 1'
#
loop_
_entity.id
_entity.type
_entity.pdbx_description
1 polymer ?
#
loop_
_entity_poly.entity_id
_entity_poly.type
_entity_poly.pdbx_seq_one_letter_code
_entity_poly.pdbx_strand_id
1 'polypeptide(L)'
;MNIKIAIGIADRKLVVKDWTILTNVSENVVAMSNAAAGLVDGLFLGAVFDQDDSRQVVPLGTLCDVRFLACFRFNLWWMTQKMGNKGRDIPMETQFLLLETKNGSSDNNEIVYTVVLPLVEGPIKASLQGNDKDEVGLCLESGAIKTVGSVFGHSVYISAGTDPFETIHEAMMAVKLHLGTFRLTHEKKLPGIVDSFGWCTGMLSTTR
;
A
#
# COMPACT_ATOMS: atom_id res chain seq x y z
N MET A 1 1.66 -24.41 2.14
CA MET A 1 0.51 -23.96 2.95
C MET A 1 0.97 -22.69 3.63
N ASN A 2 0.51 -21.53 3.16
CA ASN A 2 1.03 -20.24 3.63
C ASN A 2 0.39 -19.92 4.99
N ILE A 3 1.21 -19.46 5.93
CA ILE A 3 0.70 -19.00 7.22
C ILE A 3 0.10 -17.63 6.95
N LYS A 4 -1.23 -17.55 7.01
CA LYS A 4 -1.93 -16.27 6.93
C LYS A 4 -1.52 -15.41 8.11
N ILE A 5 -0.90 -14.26 7.80
CA ILE A 5 -0.43 -13.34 8.82
C ILE A 5 -1.53 -12.34 9.10
N ALA A 6 -1.96 -12.38 10.34
CA ALA A 6 -2.93 -11.50 10.96
C ALA A 6 -2.50 -10.03 10.88
N ILE A 7 -3.39 -9.15 10.40
CA ILE A 7 -3.17 -7.68 10.33
C ILE A 7 -4.35 -6.96 10.95
N GLY A 8 -4.08 -5.87 11.69
CA GLY A 8 -5.12 -5.03 12.25
C GLY A 8 -4.61 -3.68 12.76
N ILE A 9 -5.54 -2.77 13.01
CA ILE A 9 -5.27 -1.52 13.72
C ILE A 9 -5.80 -1.65 15.14
N ALA A 10 -4.93 -1.47 16.13
CA ALA A 10 -5.26 -1.48 17.55
C ALA A 10 -4.46 -0.38 18.27
N ASP A 11 -5.09 0.37 19.18
CA ASP A 11 -4.45 1.43 19.97
C ASP A 11 -3.61 2.41 19.12
N ARG A 12 -4.16 2.84 17.98
CA ARG A 12 -3.49 3.71 16.99
C ARG A 12 -2.16 3.15 16.48
N LYS A 13 -2.05 1.83 16.38
CA LYS A 13 -0.91 1.11 15.81
C LYS A 13 -1.39 0.18 14.71
N LEU A 14 -0.66 0.10 13.61
CA LEU A 14 -0.83 -0.95 12.63
C LEU A 14 0.06 -2.13 13.05
N VAL A 15 -0.58 -3.24 13.38
CA VAL A 15 0.08 -4.45 13.87
C VAL A 15 -0.04 -5.55 12.81
N VAL A 16 1.10 -6.19 12.53
CA VAL A 16 1.22 -7.36 11.66
C VAL A 16 1.80 -8.48 12.49
N LYS A 17 1.07 -9.60 12.63
CA LYS A 17 1.37 -10.64 13.61
C LYS A 17 1.34 -10.03 15.02
N ASP A 18 2.50 -9.90 15.66
CA ASP A 18 2.70 -9.24 16.96
C ASP A 18 3.60 -7.99 16.84
N TRP A 19 3.89 -7.56 15.61
CA TRP A 19 4.85 -6.52 15.32
C TRP A 19 4.16 -5.23 14.94
N THR A 20 4.52 -4.14 15.61
CA THR A 20 4.04 -2.81 15.28
C THR A 20 4.88 -2.24 14.14
N ILE A 21 4.27 -2.02 12.97
CA ILE A 21 4.96 -1.47 11.80
C ILE A 21 4.68 0.03 11.59
N LEU A 22 3.52 0.51 12.06
CA LEU A 22 3.19 1.93 12.15
C LEU A 22 2.68 2.27 13.55
N THR A 23 3.14 3.38 14.09
CA THR A 23 2.61 3.98 15.33
C THR A 23 1.88 5.28 15.01
N ASN A 24 1.11 5.81 15.97
CA ASN A 24 0.40 7.08 15.81
C ASN A 24 -0.51 7.13 14.57
N VAL A 25 -1.16 6.01 14.23
CA VAL A 25 -2.16 5.97 13.15
C VAL A 25 -3.20 7.07 13.40
N SER A 26 -3.49 7.85 12.36
CA SER A 26 -4.43 8.96 12.45
C SER A 26 -5.86 8.48 12.72
N GLU A 27 -6.64 9.26 13.45
CA GLU A 27 -8.06 8.99 13.72
C GLU A 27 -8.91 9.08 12.44
N ASN A 28 -8.41 9.79 11.44
CA ASN A 28 -9.06 9.91 10.14
C ASN A 28 -8.88 8.66 9.26
N VAL A 29 -7.99 7.74 9.64
CA VAL A 29 -7.78 6.49 8.89
C VAL A 29 -8.85 5.48 9.29
N VAL A 30 -9.58 4.99 8.30
CA VAL A 30 -10.65 4.01 8.52
C VAL A 30 -10.26 2.67 7.91
N ALA A 31 -10.52 1.59 8.64
CA ALA A 31 -10.38 0.24 8.12
C ALA A 31 -11.73 -0.25 7.59
N MET A 32 -11.75 -0.80 6.38
CA MET A 32 -12.93 -1.49 5.85
C MET A 32 -13.09 -2.81 6.60
N SER A 33 -14.08 -2.87 7.48
CA SER A 33 -14.39 -4.06 8.25
C SER A 33 -15.20 -5.05 7.41
N ASN A 34 -14.59 -6.17 7.04
CA ASN A 34 -15.33 -7.39 6.70
C ASN A 34 -15.45 -8.35 7.90
N ALA A 35 -14.89 -8.00 9.06
CA ALA A 35 -15.00 -8.79 10.29
C ALA A 35 -15.01 -7.86 11.51
N ALA A 36 -16.00 -8.04 12.38
CA ALA A 36 -16.07 -7.38 13.68
C ALA A 36 -14.73 -7.53 14.43
N ALA A 37 -14.05 -6.40 14.68
CA ALA A 37 -12.89 -6.24 15.56
C ALA A 37 -11.98 -7.49 15.66
N GLY A 38 -11.30 -7.84 14.57
CA GLY A 38 -10.43 -9.01 14.52
C GLY A 38 -9.34 -8.92 13.46
N LEU A 39 -8.33 -9.77 13.59
CA LEU A 39 -7.23 -9.91 12.63
C LEU A 39 -7.74 -10.59 11.35
N VAL A 40 -7.41 -10.02 10.18
CA VAL A 40 -7.90 -10.46 8.87
C VAL A 40 -6.75 -10.76 7.89
N ASP A 41 -7.07 -11.51 6.83
CA ASP A 41 -6.13 -11.91 5.75
C ASP A 41 -5.86 -10.77 4.76
N GLY A 42 -5.47 -9.62 5.30
CA GLY A 42 -5.30 -8.36 4.57
C GLY A 42 -6.40 -7.35 4.87
N LEU A 43 -6.04 -6.08 4.75
CA LEU A 43 -6.78 -4.96 5.29
C LEU A 43 -6.90 -3.86 4.23
N PHE A 44 -8.14 -3.48 3.91
CA PHE A 44 -8.38 -2.26 3.14
C PHE A 44 -8.48 -1.08 4.10
N LEU A 45 -7.72 -0.03 3.82
CA LEU A 45 -7.73 1.22 4.53
C LEU A 45 -8.22 2.33 3.60
N GLY A 46 -8.90 3.30 4.20
CA GLY A 46 -9.29 4.54 3.57
C GLY A 46 -9.12 5.69 4.55
N ALA A 47 -9.73 6.82 4.24
CA ALA A 47 -9.63 8.01 5.06
C ALA A 47 -10.89 8.89 4.98
N VAL A 48 -11.17 9.61 6.07
CA VAL A 48 -12.28 10.54 6.19
C VAL A 48 -11.76 11.93 6.53
N PHE A 49 -12.31 12.95 5.89
CA PHE A 49 -11.94 14.35 6.02
C PHE A 49 -13.18 15.22 6.18
N ASP A 50 -13.03 16.39 6.80
CA ASP A 50 -14.16 17.27 7.12
C ASP A 50 -14.68 18.05 5.90
N GLN A 51 -13.87 18.20 4.86
CA GLN A 51 -14.18 18.99 3.66
C GLN A 51 -13.84 18.19 2.42
N ASP A 52 -14.55 18.46 1.33
CA ASP A 52 -14.22 17.91 0.03
C ASP A 52 -13.03 18.67 -0.57
N ASP A 53 -12.05 17.93 -1.09
CA ASP A 53 -10.97 18.51 -1.89
C ASP A 53 -10.59 17.57 -3.05
N SER A 54 -9.98 18.14 -4.07
CA SER A 54 -9.35 17.43 -5.19
C SER A 54 -8.02 16.78 -4.81
N ARG A 55 -7.43 17.20 -3.68
CA ARG A 55 -6.22 16.62 -3.11
C ARG A 55 -6.24 16.63 -1.59
N GLN A 56 -6.09 15.47 -0.97
CA GLN A 56 -6.05 15.32 0.49
C GLN A 56 -4.87 14.46 0.93
N VAL A 57 -4.29 14.79 2.09
CA VAL A 57 -3.16 14.04 2.66
C VAL A 57 -3.44 13.74 4.13
N VAL A 58 -3.31 12.48 4.53
CA VAL A 58 -3.46 12.03 5.92
C VAL A 58 -2.29 11.14 6.31
N PRO A 59 -1.72 11.27 7.52
CA PRO A 59 -0.70 10.33 7.98
C PRO A 59 -1.34 8.98 8.31
N LEU A 60 -0.85 7.91 7.67
CA LEU A 60 -1.16 6.53 8.04
C LEU A 60 -0.50 6.14 9.37
N GLY A 61 0.61 6.80 9.73
CA GLY A 61 1.34 6.61 10.97
C GLY A 61 2.84 6.78 10.80
N THR A 62 3.59 6.77 11.89
CA THR A 62 5.06 6.83 11.94
C THR A 62 5.65 5.44 11.76
N LEU A 63 6.57 5.30 10.81
CA LEU A 63 7.26 4.03 10.52
C LEU A 63 8.12 3.59 11.71
N CYS A 64 7.99 2.34 12.16
CA CYS A 64 8.67 1.83 13.35
C CYS A 64 9.52 0.60 13.02
N ASP A 65 10.84 0.68 13.19
CA ASP A 65 11.79 -0.46 13.17
C ASP A 65 11.65 -1.44 11.99
N VAL A 66 11.31 -0.93 10.79
CA VAL A 66 11.19 -1.73 9.56
C VAL A 66 12.08 -1.20 8.45
N ARG A 67 12.52 -2.11 7.57
CA ARG A 67 13.15 -1.73 6.29
C ARG A 67 12.07 -1.67 5.22
N PHE A 68 12.28 -0.85 4.20
CA PHE A 68 11.33 -0.75 3.10
C PHE A 68 12.01 -0.78 1.73
N LEU A 69 11.23 -1.19 0.74
CA LEU A 69 11.42 -0.96 -0.69
C LEU A 69 10.19 -0.18 -1.20
N ALA A 70 10.41 1.04 -1.67
CA ALA A 70 9.38 1.91 -2.24
C ALA A 70 9.55 1.96 -3.76
N CYS A 71 8.51 1.64 -4.52
CA CYS A 71 8.44 1.86 -5.95
C CYS A 71 7.60 3.13 -6.21
N PHE A 72 8.20 4.13 -6.81
CA PHE A 72 7.62 5.46 -6.93
C PHE A 72 7.82 6.05 -8.32
N ARG A 73 6.92 6.98 -8.65
CA ARG A 73 6.92 7.67 -9.92
C ARG A 73 7.84 8.88 -9.84
N PHE A 74 9.01 8.82 -10.49
CA PHE A 74 9.95 9.94 -10.47
C PHE A 74 9.77 10.91 -11.65
N ASN A 75 9.07 10.48 -12.71
CA ASN A 75 8.58 11.35 -13.78
C ASN A 75 7.29 10.75 -14.39
N LEU A 76 6.69 11.40 -15.39
CA LEU A 76 5.41 10.97 -15.99
C LEU A 76 5.43 9.57 -16.63
N TRP A 77 6.58 9.07 -17.04
CA TRP A 77 6.71 7.87 -17.86
C TRP A 77 7.39 6.70 -17.14
N TRP A 78 8.06 6.97 -16.01
CA TRP A 78 8.97 6.03 -15.39
C TRP A 78 8.76 5.90 -13.88
N MET A 79 8.83 4.66 -13.43
CA MET A 79 8.96 4.28 -12.02
C MET A 79 10.42 3.95 -11.71
N THR A 80 10.84 4.23 -10.48
CA THR A 80 12.10 3.73 -9.92
C THR A 80 11.86 3.27 -8.49
N GLN A 81 12.91 2.79 -7.82
CA GLN A 81 12.84 2.23 -6.49
C GLN A 81 13.82 2.89 -5.53
N LYS A 82 13.42 2.98 -4.26
CA LYS A 82 14.28 3.41 -3.16
C LYS A 82 14.12 2.45 -1.99
N MET A 83 15.24 2.09 -1.36
CA MET A 83 15.24 1.34 -0.11
C MET A 83 15.61 2.27 1.05
N GLY A 84 15.08 1.99 2.24
CA GLY A 84 15.37 2.76 3.44
C GLY A 84 14.78 2.13 4.69
N ASN A 85 14.83 2.87 5.79
CA ASN A 85 14.28 2.45 7.09
C ASN A 85 13.68 3.62 7.89
N LYS A 86 13.47 4.78 7.25
CA LYS A 86 12.87 5.97 7.86
C LYS A 86 11.68 6.43 7.03
N GLY A 87 10.56 6.78 7.66
CA GLY A 87 9.37 7.21 6.94
C GLY A 87 9.63 8.43 6.06
N ARG A 88 10.50 9.36 6.49
CA ARG A 88 10.86 10.56 5.71
C ARG A 88 11.52 10.25 4.37
N ASP A 89 12.12 9.07 4.26
CA ASP A 89 12.84 8.66 3.06
C ASP A 89 11.91 8.13 1.96
N ILE A 90 10.63 7.88 2.26
CA ILE A 90 9.63 7.43 1.29
C ILE A 90 9.39 8.55 0.26
N PRO A 91 9.72 8.33 -1.02
CA PRO A 91 9.54 9.36 -2.04
C PRO A 91 8.07 9.69 -2.27
N MET A 92 7.81 10.92 -2.71
CA MET A 92 6.48 11.31 -3.18
C MET A 92 6.04 10.43 -4.35
N GLU A 93 4.74 10.23 -4.48
CA GLU A 93 4.14 9.36 -5.50
C GLU A 93 4.62 7.91 -5.45
N THR A 94 4.88 7.38 -4.25
CA THR A 94 5.12 5.95 -4.04
C THR A 94 3.82 5.19 -4.29
N GLN A 95 3.84 4.25 -5.24
CA GLN A 95 2.65 3.47 -5.68
C GLN A 95 2.71 2.00 -5.23
N PHE A 96 3.83 1.59 -4.62
CA PHE A 96 3.97 0.28 -4.00
C PHE A 96 5.05 0.39 -2.93
N LEU A 97 4.76 -0.14 -1.75
CA LEU A 97 5.69 -0.17 -0.63
C LEU A 97 5.72 -1.59 -0.07
N LEU A 98 6.91 -2.17 0.01
CA LEU A 98 7.16 -3.45 0.67
C LEU A 98 7.96 -3.18 1.93
N LEU A 99 7.41 -3.57 3.07
CA LEU A 99 8.09 -3.50 4.36
C LEU A 99 8.66 -4.87 4.69
N GLU A 100 9.84 -4.88 5.30
CA GLU A 100 10.46 -6.07 5.86
C GLU A 100 10.66 -5.85 7.35
N THR A 101 10.03 -6.72 8.14
CA THR A 101 10.12 -6.74 9.59
C THR A 101 10.89 -7.98 10.02
N LYS A 102 11.85 -7.81 10.93
CA LYS A 102 12.68 -8.88 11.48
C LYS A 102 12.50 -8.97 12.98
N ASN A 103 12.28 -10.17 13.50
CA ASN A 103 12.28 -10.37 14.94
C ASN A 103 13.72 -10.43 15.47
N GLY A 104 14.15 -9.42 16.22
CA GLY A 104 15.48 -9.38 16.83
C GLY A 104 15.62 -10.22 18.10
N SER A 105 14.53 -10.76 18.65
CA SER A 105 14.50 -11.36 20.00
C SER A 105 14.24 -12.87 20.06
N SER A 106 14.12 -13.56 18.92
CA SER A 106 13.97 -15.02 18.86
C SER A 106 15.10 -15.67 18.07
N ASP A 107 15.59 -16.83 18.51
CA ASP A 107 16.63 -17.63 17.83
C ASP A 107 16.25 -18.03 16.38
N ASN A 108 14.99 -17.84 16.00
CA ASN A 108 14.51 -17.96 14.63
C ASN A 108 14.47 -16.58 13.97
N ASN A 109 15.33 -16.35 12.97
CA ASN A 109 15.33 -15.19 12.06
C ASN A 109 14.08 -15.19 11.15
N GLU A 110 12.88 -15.19 11.73
CA GLU A 110 11.65 -15.11 10.97
C GLU A 110 11.49 -13.68 10.42
N ILE A 111 11.31 -13.60 9.09
CA ILE A 111 11.10 -12.36 8.37
C ILE A 111 9.65 -12.34 7.90
N VAL A 112 8.97 -11.22 8.13
CA VAL A 112 7.65 -10.96 7.54
C VAL A 112 7.76 -9.80 6.60
N TYR A 113 7.16 -9.99 5.43
CA TYR A 113 7.01 -8.97 4.42
C TYR A 113 5.59 -8.43 4.47
N THR A 114 5.44 -7.11 4.53
CA THR A 114 4.14 -6.44 4.47
C THR A 114 4.06 -5.63 3.18
N VAL A 115 3.08 -5.94 2.34
CA VAL A 115 2.75 -5.17 1.15
C VAL A 115 1.80 -4.04 1.57
N VAL A 116 2.10 -2.82 1.17
CA VAL A 116 1.22 -1.66 1.24
C VAL A 116 1.02 -1.14 -0.17
N LEU A 117 -0.21 -1.26 -0.67
CA LEU A 117 -0.56 -1.01 -2.06
C LEU A 117 -1.62 0.10 -2.14
N PRO A 118 -1.23 1.34 -2.47
CA PRO A 118 -2.16 2.41 -2.84
C PRO A 118 -2.99 2.03 -4.06
N LEU A 119 -4.28 2.33 -4.01
CA LEU A 119 -5.29 1.93 -4.98
C LEU A 119 -5.93 3.14 -5.68
N VAL A 120 -6.70 2.85 -6.72
CA VAL A 120 -7.57 3.82 -7.37
C VAL A 120 -9.01 3.53 -6.95
N GLU A 121 -9.64 4.50 -6.32
CA GLU A 121 -11.03 4.44 -5.84
C GLU A 121 -11.85 5.45 -6.64
N GLY A 122 -12.61 4.96 -7.62
CA GLY A 122 -13.33 5.82 -8.57
C GLY A 122 -12.34 6.73 -9.34
N PRO A 123 -12.53 8.07 -9.31
CA PRO A 123 -11.63 9.01 -9.98
C PRO A 123 -10.41 9.39 -9.12
N ILE A 124 -10.26 8.84 -7.92
CA ILE A 124 -9.23 9.22 -6.96
C ILE A 124 -8.10 8.20 -6.97
N LYS A 125 -6.88 8.70 -7.15
CA LYS A 125 -5.65 7.91 -7.08
C LYS A 125 -5.01 8.10 -5.71
N ALA A 126 -4.73 7.00 -5.03
CA ALA A 126 -3.89 6.99 -3.84
C ALA A 126 -2.41 6.88 -4.19
N SER A 127 -1.56 7.52 -3.38
CA SER A 127 -0.11 7.31 -3.37
C SER A 127 0.44 7.57 -1.97
N LEU A 128 1.67 7.11 -1.70
CA LEU A 128 2.36 7.34 -0.45
C LEU A 128 3.45 8.39 -0.60
N GLN A 129 3.76 9.06 0.50
CA GLN A 129 4.85 10.02 0.61
C GLN A 129 5.37 10.06 2.05
N GLY A 130 6.68 10.27 2.23
CA GLY A 130 7.27 10.57 3.52
C GLY A 130 7.09 12.04 3.91
N ASN A 131 7.37 12.36 5.18
CA ASN A 131 7.47 13.73 5.68
C ASN A 131 8.56 13.85 6.75
N ASP A 132 8.81 15.08 7.23
CA ASP A 132 9.88 15.37 8.21
C ASP A 132 9.70 14.69 9.58
N LYS A 133 8.51 14.15 9.86
CA LYS A 133 8.14 13.46 11.10
C LYS A 133 8.28 11.93 11.00
N ASP A 134 8.87 11.42 9.92
CA ASP A 134 8.94 9.97 9.64
C ASP A 134 7.56 9.29 9.51
N GLU A 135 6.54 10.05 9.15
CA GLU A 135 5.21 9.52 8.89
C GLU A 135 5.08 9.05 7.44
N VAL A 136 4.35 7.95 7.25
CA VAL A 136 3.86 7.50 5.95
C VAL A 136 2.56 8.25 5.66
N GLY A 137 2.61 9.24 4.79
CA GLY A 137 1.43 9.98 4.34
C GLY A 137 0.71 9.28 3.19
N LEU A 138 -0.60 9.11 3.31
CA LEU A 138 -1.51 8.74 2.23
C LEU A 138 -1.98 10.02 1.53
N CYS A 139 -1.63 10.17 0.26
CA CYS A 139 -2.09 11.23 -0.62
C CYS A 139 -3.19 10.69 -1.55
N LEU A 140 -4.35 11.33 -1.52
CA LEU A 140 -5.54 11.03 -2.31
C LEU A 140 -5.78 12.20 -3.26
N GLU A 141 -5.72 11.97 -4.57
CA GLU A 141 -5.85 13.04 -5.55
C GLU A 141 -6.60 12.62 -6.81
N SER A 142 -7.43 13.51 -7.34
CA SER A 142 -8.14 13.31 -8.61
C SER A 142 -7.38 13.84 -9.83
N GLY A 143 -6.45 14.78 -9.61
CA GLY A 143 -5.82 15.55 -10.69
C GLY A 143 -6.74 16.58 -11.36
N ALA A 144 -7.96 16.78 -10.85
CA ALA A 144 -8.94 17.74 -11.39
C ALA A 144 -9.65 18.51 -10.26
N ILE A 145 -9.56 19.84 -10.29
CA ILE A 145 -10.12 20.73 -9.25
C ILE A 145 -11.62 20.50 -8.99
N LYS A 146 -12.38 20.09 -10.02
CA LYS A 146 -13.83 19.84 -9.91
C LYS A 146 -14.19 18.45 -9.40
N THR A 147 -13.22 17.55 -9.33
CA THR A 147 -13.43 16.17 -8.88
C THR A 147 -12.88 16.08 -7.47
N VAL A 148 -13.78 16.24 -6.50
CA VAL A 148 -13.47 16.36 -5.08
C VAL A 148 -14.08 15.20 -4.30
N GLY A 149 -13.52 14.91 -3.13
CA GLY A 149 -14.09 13.96 -2.18
C GLY A 149 -13.51 14.14 -0.79
N SER A 150 -14.16 13.51 0.18
CA SER A 150 -13.83 13.59 1.62
C SER A 150 -13.90 12.24 2.33
N VAL A 151 -14.48 11.22 1.71
CA VAL A 151 -14.67 9.89 2.30
C VAL A 151 -14.19 8.85 1.31
N PHE A 152 -13.20 8.07 1.72
CA PHE A 152 -12.61 7.00 0.92
C PHE A 152 -12.55 5.74 1.76
N GLY A 153 -12.99 4.60 1.21
CA GLY A 153 -13.17 3.37 1.98
C GLY A 153 -12.05 2.34 1.79
N HIS A 154 -11.36 2.37 0.66
CA HIS A 154 -10.45 1.28 0.25
C HIS A 154 -9.30 1.80 -0.61
N SER A 155 -8.74 2.94 -0.25
CA SER A 155 -7.66 3.61 -0.98
C SER A 155 -6.29 2.94 -0.83
N VAL A 156 -6.09 2.09 0.16
CA VAL A 156 -4.85 1.32 0.36
C VAL A 156 -5.21 -0.10 0.76
N TYR A 157 -4.53 -1.08 0.18
CA TYR A 157 -4.59 -2.47 0.63
C TYR A 157 -3.30 -2.87 1.31
N ILE A 158 -3.40 -3.58 2.43
CA ILE A 158 -2.27 -4.09 3.20
C ILE A 158 -2.40 -5.60 3.36
N SER A 159 -1.34 -6.35 3.09
CA SER A 159 -1.26 -7.79 3.37
C SER A 159 0.14 -8.18 3.82
N ALA A 160 0.30 -9.37 4.40
CA ALA A 160 1.57 -9.82 4.93
C ALA A 160 1.78 -11.32 4.75
N GLY A 161 3.04 -11.73 4.61
CA GLY A 161 3.45 -13.12 4.46
C GLY A 161 4.96 -13.28 4.66
N THR A 162 5.43 -14.53 4.59
CA THR A 162 6.85 -14.88 4.81
C THR A 162 7.66 -14.95 3.51
N ASP A 163 7.00 -15.05 2.36
CA ASP A 163 7.59 -14.95 1.03
C ASP A 163 7.15 -13.65 0.35
N PRO A 164 8.07 -12.76 -0.07
CA PRO A 164 7.70 -11.46 -0.61
C PRO A 164 7.00 -11.55 -1.97
N PHE A 165 7.36 -12.53 -2.82
CA PHE A 165 6.80 -12.65 -4.17
C PHE A 165 5.37 -13.19 -4.13
N GLU A 166 5.14 -14.22 -3.33
CA GLU A 166 3.81 -14.76 -3.08
C GLU A 166 2.93 -13.71 -2.38
N THR A 167 3.46 -12.99 -1.38
CA THR A 167 2.68 -11.93 -0.70
C THR A 167 2.24 -10.84 -1.68
N ILE A 168 3.11 -10.43 -2.60
CA ILE A 168 2.77 -9.48 -3.68
C ILE A 168 1.71 -10.07 -4.61
N HIS A 169 1.87 -11.32 -5.03
CA HIS A 169 0.92 -12.00 -5.91
C HIS A 169 -0.48 -12.09 -5.29
N GLU A 170 -0.57 -12.56 -4.05
CA GLU A 170 -1.81 -12.66 -3.29
C GLU A 170 -2.44 -11.29 -3.06
N ALA A 171 -1.65 -10.25 -2.79
CA ALA A 171 -2.16 -8.88 -2.66
C ALA A 171 -2.83 -8.41 -3.95
N MET A 172 -2.17 -8.62 -5.09
CA MET A 172 -2.72 -8.26 -6.40
C MET A 172 -3.99 -9.05 -6.73
N MET A 173 -4.07 -10.34 -6.35
CA MET A 173 -5.29 -11.15 -6.49
C MET A 173 -6.43 -10.64 -5.60
N ALA A 174 -6.17 -10.34 -4.33
CA ALA A 174 -7.16 -9.82 -3.39
C ALA A 174 -7.73 -8.47 -3.87
N VAL A 175 -6.86 -7.56 -4.30
CA VAL A 175 -7.25 -6.26 -4.85
C VAL A 175 -8.01 -6.41 -6.15
N LYS A 176 -7.60 -7.33 -7.04
CA LYS A 176 -8.36 -7.63 -8.26
C LYS A 176 -9.78 -8.11 -7.92
N LEU A 177 -9.92 -9.05 -6.99
CA LEU A 177 -11.22 -9.59 -6.59
C LEU A 177 -12.11 -8.51 -5.97
N HIS A 178 -11.54 -7.60 -5.20
CA HIS A 178 -12.25 -6.50 -4.55
C HIS A 178 -12.69 -5.41 -5.54
N LEU A 179 -11.78 -4.93 -6.39
CA LEU A 179 -12.06 -3.82 -7.30
C LEU A 179 -12.79 -4.26 -8.58
N GLY A 180 -12.44 -5.40 -9.15
CA GLY A 180 -13.00 -5.89 -10.42
C GLY A 180 -12.65 -5.02 -11.65
N THR A 181 -11.71 -4.08 -11.53
CA THR A 181 -11.40 -3.08 -12.58
C THR A 181 -10.19 -3.41 -13.46
N PHE A 182 -9.44 -4.46 -13.15
CA PHE A 182 -8.24 -4.81 -13.91
C PHE A 182 -8.02 -6.33 -14.01
N ARG A 183 -7.04 -6.71 -14.82
CA ARG A 183 -6.59 -8.10 -15.01
C ARG A 183 -5.12 -8.22 -14.64
N LEU A 184 -4.71 -9.39 -14.17
CA LEU A 184 -3.30 -9.68 -13.89
C LEU A 184 -2.52 -9.95 -15.18
N THR A 185 -1.21 -9.82 -15.13
CA THR A 185 -0.33 -9.95 -16.31
C THR A 185 -0.54 -11.26 -17.06
N HIS A 186 -0.65 -12.39 -16.35
CA HIS A 186 -0.85 -13.71 -16.95
C HIS A 186 -2.22 -13.88 -17.64
N GLU A 187 -3.17 -12.97 -17.39
CA GLU A 187 -4.49 -12.96 -18.00
C GLU A 187 -4.57 -12.01 -19.20
N LYS A 188 -3.54 -11.17 -19.39
CA LYS A 188 -3.44 -10.23 -20.50
C LYS A 188 -2.76 -10.93 -21.68
N LYS A 189 -3.32 -10.74 -22.89
CA LYS A 189 -2.64 -11.14 -24.12
C LYS A 189 -1.47 -10.19 -24.36
N LEU A 190 -0.24 -10.70 -24.21
CA LEU A 190 0.96 -9.94 -24.50
C LEU A 190 1.02 -9.61 -26.01
N PRO A 191 1.16 -8.33 -26.40
CA PRO A 191 1.43 -7.96 -27.78
C PRO A 191 2.76 -8.58 -28.25
N GLY A 192 2.88 -8.94 -29.53
CA GLY A 192 4.11 -9.54 -30.06
C GLY A 192 5.36 -8.64 -30.00
N ILE A 193 5.18 -7.35 -29.69
CA ILE A 193 6.27 -6.39 -29.49
C ILE A 193 6.79 -6.36 -28.05
N VAL A 194 6.28 -7.24 -27.17
CA VAL A 194 6.57 -7.21 -25.73
C VAL A 194 8.08 -7.36 -25.46
N ASP A 195 8.76 -8.18 -26.27
CA ASP A 195 10.21 -8.43 -26.15
C ASP A 195 11.07 -7.32 -26.75
N SER A 196 10.47 -6.33 -27.41
CA SER A 196 11.18 -5.22 -28.07
C SER A 196 11.33 -3.98 -27.20
N PHE A 197 10.66 -3.92 -26.04
CA PHE A 197 10.71 -2.78 -25.11
C PHE A 197 11.05 -3.22 -23.68
N GLY A 198 11.68 -2.32 -22.91
CA GLY A 198 11.89 -2.49 -21.47
C GLY A 198 10.60 -2.23 -20.68
N TRP A 199 10.45 -2.93 -19.53
CA TRP A 199 9.25 -2.88 -18.70
C TRP A 199 9.52 -2.19 -17.37
N CYS A 200 8.58 -1.37 -16.90
CA CYS A 200 8.54 -0.87 -15.52
C CYS A 200 7.20 -1.23 -14.87
N THR A 201 7.16 -1.25 -13.54
CA THR A 201 5.97 -1.68 -12.75
C THR A 201 4.71 -0.88 -13.08
N GLY A 202 4.84 0.41 -13.44
CA GLY A 202 3.72 1.28 -13.84
C GLY A 202 3.08 0.91 -15.19
N MET A 203 3.78 0.17 -16.05
CA MET A 203 3.24 -0.31 -17.33
C MET A 203 2.32 -1.53 -17.18
N LEU A 204 2.23 -2.11 -15.97
CA LEU A 204 1.39 -3.29 -15.72
C LEU A 204 -0.07 -2.93 -15.42
N SER A 205 -0.37 -1.68 -15.07
CA SER A 205 -1.70 -1.23 -14.67
C SER A 205 -2.55 -0.65 -15.81
N THR A 206 -2.18 -0.85 -17.08
CA THR A 206 -2.99 -0.36 -18.20
C THR A 206 -4.37 -1.02 -18.15
N THR A 207 -5.36 -0.23 -17.73
CA THR A 207 -6.79 -0.50 -17.83
C THR A 207 -7.14 -0.53 -19.31
N ARG A 208 -7.86 -1.58 -19.71
CA ARG A 208 -8.64 -1.60 -20.95
C ARG A 208 -10.10 -1.58 -20.56
#